data_AF-A0AAV3UA57-F1
#
_entry.id   AF-A0AAV3UA57-F1
#
_cell.length_a   1.000
_cell.length_b   1.000
_cell.length_c   1.000
_cell.angle_alpha   90.00
_cell.angle_beta   90.00
_cell.angle_gamma   90.00
#
_symmetry.space_group_name_H-M   'P 1'
#
loop_
_entity.id
_entity.type
_entity.pdbx_description
1 polymer ?
#
loop_
_entity_poly.entity_id
_entity_poly.type
_entity_poly.pdbx_seq_one_letter_code
_entity_poly.pdbx_strand_id
1 'polypeptide(L)'
;MQITLQDIANSGLIAIPLEIRSLAKDSPHHGLLTGNGKITIGNQQFSTPDSAMAAVLTDPKGLVSSNGWQFWGFYCTQRQAWTPLEHLRAKLASLSDQSEIRTSSSHPLRVDTLEIPGCPGKLGLTFCPGKRSQGLYGGLWNRDLKQDLALLEAKGTAVLISLMETHEFALLGAEHLPAMMADSAMEWLHLPIEDMSTPSKDFDAKWLQNRPQIRKLLNQGKLIVIHCRGGLGRTGLFAARILVEAGLPPTEAVKQVRLARANAIETFGQEEYVLKRTWEAH
;
A
#
# COMPACT_ATOMS: atom_id res chain seq x y z
N MET A 1 9.93 -14.76 15.76
CA MET A 1 9.39 -14.18 17.01
C MET A 1 8.34 -13.16 16.64
N GLN A 2 7.15 -13.19 17.24
CA GLN A 2 6.09 -12.22 16.93
C GLN A 2 6.41 -10.92 17.66
N ILE A 3 6.66 -9.84 16.92
CA ILE A 3 7.00 -8.53 17.49
C ILE A 3 5.77 -7.95 18.21
N THR A 4 5.98 -7.52 19.44
CA THR A 4 4.98 -6.96 20.34
C THR A 4 5.11 -5.44 20.46
N LEU A 5 4.12 -4.78 21.08
CA LEU A 5 4.20 -3.36 21.42
C LEU A 5 5.33 -3.06 22.42
N GLN A 6 5.65 -3.99 23.31
CA GLN A 6 6.76 -3.85 24.25
C GLN A 6 8.10 -3.83 23.51
N ASP A 7 8.26 -4.67 22.49
CA ASP A 7 9.47 -4.67 21.65
C ASP A 7 9.63 -3.32 20.93
N ILE A 8 8.53 -2.75 20.42
CA ILE A 8 8.53 -1.41 19.80
C ILE A 8 8.93 -0.34 20.82
N ALA A 9 8.34 -0.35 22.02
CA ALA A 9 8.64 0.61 23.07
C ALA A 9 10.11 0.54 23.52
N ASN A 10 10.70 -0.66 23.52
CA ASN A 10 12.09 -0.88 23.93
C ASN A 10 13.11 -0.69 22.79
N SER A 11 12.66 -0.63 21.53
CA SER A 11 13.53 -0.64 20.36
C SER A 11 14.38 0.62 20.17
N GLY A 12 13.98 1.74 20.78
CA GLY A 12 14.58 3.06 20.52
C GLY A 12 14.30 3.61 19.11
N LEU A 13 13.47 2.93 18.30
CA LEU A 13 13.12 3.38 16.94
C LEU A 13 12.28 4.66 16.92
N ILE A 14 11.57 4.93 18.03
CA ILE A 14 10.71 6.09 18.20
C ILE A 14 10.67 6.47 19.68
N ALA A 15 10.47 7.76 19.97
CA ALA A 15 10.30 8.24 21.33
C ALA A 15 8.97 7.78 21.93
N ILE A 16 8.98 7.47 23.23
CA ILE A 16 7.82 7.04 24.02
C ILE A 16 7.68 8.01 25.21
N PRO A 17 6.46 8.44 25.58
CA PRO A 17 5.16 8.04 25.04
C PRO A 17 4.94 8.53 23.61
N LEU A 18 4.33 7.68 22.78
CA LEU A 18 4.06 7.96 21.38
C LEU A 18 2.57 8.22 21.18
N GLU A 19 2.23 9.41 20.68
CA GLU A 19 0.88 9.67 20.22
C GLU A 19 0.56 8.80 19.01
N ILE A 20 -0.57 8.10 19.08
CA ILE A 20 -1.10 7.30 17.99
C ILE A 20 -2.53 7.72 17.69
N ARG A 21 -2.94 7.51 16.45
CA ARG A 21 -4.34 7.69 16.06
C ARG A 21 -4.80 6.64 15.05
N SER A 22 -6.11 6.41 14.96
CA SER A 22 -6.64 5.63 13.84
C SER A 22 -6.41 6.36 12.53
N LEU A 23 -6.01 5.64 11.49
CA LEU A 23 -5.78 6.22 10.16
C LEU A 23 -7.09 6.36 9.37
N ALA A 24 -8.18 6.72 10.04
CA ALA A 24 -9.47 7.05 9.44
C ALA A 24 -9.43 8.50 8.90
N LYS A 25 -10.16 8.76 7.80
CA LYS A 25 -10.22 10.10 7.21
C LYS A 25 -11.10 11.05 8.04
N ASP A 26 -12.19 10.51 8.60
CA ASP A 26 -13.19 11.27 9.34
C ASP A 26 -13.19 10.82 10.80
N SER A 27 -12.96 11.76 11.73
CA SER A 27 -12.95 11.53 13.19
C SER A 27 -11.98 10.44 13.67
N PRO A 28 -10.64 10.68 13.62
CA PRO A 28 -9.67 9.71 14.11
C PRO A 28 -9.84 9.45 15.61
N HIS A 29 -9.69 8.20 16.01
CA HIS A 29 -9.57 7.81 17.41
C HIS A 29 -8.14 8.05 17.87
N HIS A 30 -7.95 8.68 19.03
CA HIS A 30 -6.63 8.96 19.57
C HIS A 30 -6.28 7.98 20.69
N GLY A 31 -4.99 7.68 20.82
CA GLY A 31 -4.43 6.87 21.88
C GLY A 31 -2.98 7.21 22.15
N LEU A 32 -2.40 6.59 23.18
CA LEU A 32 -1.02 6.77 23.57
C LEU A 32 -0.33 5.42 23.74
N LEU A 33 0.73 5.15 22.97
CA LEU A 33 1.60 4.01 23.22
C LEU A 33 2.62 4.37 24.32
N THR A 34 2.58 3.64 25.42
CA THR A 34 3.37 3.89 26.64
C THR A 34 4.58 2.95 26.78
N GLY A 35 5.53 3.30 27.65
CA GLY A 35 6.80 2.55 27.83
C GLY A 35 6.65 1.12 28.33
N ASN A 36 5.51 0.80 28.94
CA ASN A 36 5.14 -0.56 29.33
C ASN A 36 4.49 -1.38 28.19
N GLY A 37 4.63 -0.95 26.93
CA GLY A 37 4.16 -1.69 25.76
C GLY A 37 2.64 -1.78 25.65
N LYS A 38 1.90 -0.77 26.15
CA LYS A 38 0.43 -0.74 26.10
C LYS A 38 -0.07 0.49 25.34
N ILE A 39 -1.24 0.35 24.74
CA ILE A 39 -2.00 1.48 24.19
C ILE A 39 -2.99 1.95 25.24
N THR A 40 -2.97 3.24 25.55
CA THR A 40 -3.91 3.89 26.46
C THR A 40 -4.94 4.68 25.65
N ILE A 41 -6.23 4.46 25.92
CA ILE A 41 -7.36 5.21 25.34
C ILE A 41 -8.27 5.62 26.50
N GLY A 42 -8.35 6.92 26.77
CA GLY A 42 -8.97 7.42 28.00
C GLY A 42 -8.32 6.78 29.24
N ASN A 43 -9.13 6.10 30.06
CA ASN A 43 -8.66 5.41 31.28
C ASN A 43 -8.36 3.91 31.07
N GLN A 44 -8.52 3.39 29.85
CA GLN A 44 -8.33 1.98 29.54
C GLN A 44 -6.95 1.73 28.94
N GLN A 45 -6.38 0.56 29.23
CA GLN A 45 -5.10 0.10 28.68
C GLN A 45 -5.26 -1.23 27.96
N PHE A 46 -4.60 -1.35 26.82
CA PHE A 46 -4.69 -2.50 25.93
C PHE A 46 -3.28 -3.04 25.63
N SER A 47 -3.12 -4.36 25.72
CA SER A 47 -1.83 -5.03 25.53
C SER A 47 -1.51 -5.31 24.06
N THR A 48 -2.48 -5.17 23.15
CA THR A 48 -2.29 -5.41 21.71
C THR A 48 -2.97 -4.31 20.89
N PRO A 49 -2.46 -4.02 19.68
CA PRO A 49 -3.13 -3.10 18.76
C PRO A 49 -4.55 -3.53 18.41
N ASP A 50 -4.78 -4.84 18.26
CA ASP A 50 -6.09 -5.40 17.91
C ASP A 50 -7.12 -5.21 19.04
N SER A 51 -6.73 -5.42 20.30
CA SER A 51 -7.65 -5.19 21.44
C SER A 51 -7.97 -3.70 21.63
N ALA A 52 -7.00 -2.81 21.41
CA ALA A 52 -7.22 -1.37 21.41
C ALA A 52 -8.16 -0.93 20.27
N MET A 53 -7.96 -1.48 19.06
CA MET A 53 -8.81 -1.21 17.90
C MET A 53 -10.25 -1.68 18.13
N ALA A 54 -10.44 -2.89 18.64
CA ALA A 54 -11.77 -3.44 18.92
C ALA A 54 -12.56 -2.60 19.93
N ALA A 55 -11.89 -1.96 20.89
CA ALA A 55 -12.53 -1.10 21.87
C ALA A 55 -13.10 0.21 21.28
N VAL A 56 -12.55 0.70 20.16
CA VAL A 56 -13.01 1.95 19.52
C VAL A 56 -13.92 1.72 18.31
N LEU A 57 -13.82 0.55 17.67
CA LEU A 57 -14.64 0.18 16.50
C LEU A 57 -16.01 -0.41 16.86
N THR A 58 -16.59 -0.09 18.02
CA THR A 58 -17.90 -0.61 18.47
C THR A 58 -19.11 -0.14 17.62
N ASP A 59 -18.93 0.16 16.34
CA ASP A 59 -19.99 0.52 15.39
C ASP A 59 -20.72 -0.74 14.86
N PRO A 60 -22.06 -0.84 15.00
CA PRO A 60 -22.90 -1.89 14.43
C PRO A 60 -22.92 -1.96 12.88
N LYS A 61 -22.21 -1.09 12.16
CA LYS A 61 -22.17 -1.03 10.67
C LYS A 61 -21.33 -2.11 9.96
N GLY A 62 -20.77 -3.08 10.67
CA GLY A 62 -20.16 -4.28 10.04
C GLY A 62 -18.81 -4.06 9.34
N LEU A 63 -18.12 -2.96 9.59
CA LEU A 63 -16.74 -2.77 9.13
C LEU A 63 -15.76 -3.46 10.07
N VAL A 64 -15.32 -4.65 9.66
CA VAL A 64 -14.29 -5.40 10.38
C VAL A 64 -12.93 -5.03 9.78
N SER A 65 -12.28 -3.99 10.30
CA SER A 65 -10.82 -3.91 10.09
C SER A 65 -10.20 -5.11 10.77
N SER A 66 -9.34 -5.83 10.05
CA SER A 66 -8.77 -7.08 10.55
C SER A 66 -7.35 -6.93 11.09
N ASN A 67 -6.82 -5.70 11.21
CA ASN A 67 -5.40 -5.50 11.53
C ASN A 67 -5.12 -4.25 12.37
N GLY A 68 -4.99 -4.43 13.68
CA GLY A 68 -4.68 -3.35 14.62
C GLY A 68 -3.37 -2.62 14.33
N TRP A 69 -2.39 -3.28 13.70
CA TRP A 69 -1.10 -2.67 13.32
C TRP A 69 -1.22 -1.70 12.13
N GLN A 70 -2.22 -1.89 11.27
CA GLN A 70 -2.56 -0.98 10.17
C GLN A 70 -3.59 0.08 10.57
N PHE A 71 -4.38 -0.22 11.60
CA PHE A 71 -5.36 0.69 12.16
C PHE A 71 -4.73 1.87 12.88
N TRP A 72 -3.85 1.58 13.85
CA TRP A 72 -3.14 2.61 14.59
C TRP A 72 -1.93 3.09 13.81
N GLY A 73 -1.78 4.41 13.70
CA GLY A 73 -0.63 5.04 13.10
C GLY A 73 0.01 6.09 13.99
N PHE A 74 1.24 6.43 13.64
CA PHE A 74 2.06 7.46 14.27
C PHE A 74 2.48 8.48 13.21
N TYR A 75 2.81 9.70 13.62
CA TYR A 75 3.32 10.70 12.68
C TYR A 75 4.79 10.41 12.33
N CYS A 76 5.06 10.05 11.07
CA CYS A 76 6.41 9.79 10.59
C CYS A 76 7.00 11.07 9.98
N THR A 77 7.94 11.71 10.67
CA THR A 77 8.61 12.92 10.19
C THR A 77 9.37 12.71 8.89
N GLN A 78 9.96 11.54 8.67
CA GLN A 78 10.64 11.22 7.42
C GLN A 78 9.68 11.24 6.21
N ARG A 79 8.43 10.83 6.42
CA ARG A 79 7.39 10.79 5.37
C ARG A 79 6.49 12.01 5.38
N GLN A 80 6.58 12.85 6.41
CA GLN A 80 5.64 13.95 6.67
C GLN A 80 4.17 13.50 6.68
N ALA A 81 3.92 12.25 7.08
CA ALA A 81 2.61 11.61 6.99
C ALA A 81 2.34 10.67 8.16
N TRP A 82 1.06 10.53 8.50
CA TRP A 82 0.61 9.50 9.44
C TRP A 82 0.79 8.12 8.83
N THR A 83 1.50 7.26 9.56
CA THR A 83 2.03 5.99 9.08
C THR A 83 1.63 4.86 10.03
N PRO A 84 1.20 3.68 9.54
CA PRO A 84 0.86 2.54 10.38
C PRO A 84 1.95 2.14 11.37
N LEU A 85 1.56 1.68 12.56
CA LEU A 85 2.48 1.02 13.50
C LEU A 85 3.15 -0.20 12.87
N GLU A 86 2.53 -0.82 11.85
CA GLU A 86 3.14 -1.87 11.04
C GLU A 86 4.52 -1.49 10.50
N HIS A 87 4.78 -0.21 10.22
CA HIS A 87 6.08 0.22 9.70
C HIS A 87 7.17 0.13 10.77
N LEU A 88 6.84 0.44 12.04
CA LEU A 88 7.78 0.24 13.15
C LEU A 88 8.00 -1.25 13.37
N ARG A 89 6.93 -2.06 13.29
CA ARG A 89 7.01 -3.53 13.40
C ARG A 89 7.91 -4.13 12.31
N ALA A 90 7.70 -3.74 11.06
CA ALA A 90 8.50 -4.14 9.91
C ALA A 90 9.97 -3.70 10.03
N LYS A 91 10.20 -2.46 10.48
CA LYS A 91 11.56 -1.94 10.69
C LYS A 91 12.29 -2.69 11.80
N LEU A 92 11.60 -2.99 12.89
CA LEU A 92 12.15 -3.78 14.00
C LEU A 92 12.47 -5.23 13.55
N ALA A 93 11.59 -5.83 12.75
CA ALA A 93 11.81 -7.17 12.19
C ALA A 93 13.03 -7.26 11.26
N SER A 94 13.46 -6.13 10.69
CA SER A 94 14.49 -6.07 9.65
C SER A 94 15.76 -5.36 10.09
N LEU A 95 15.96 -5.18 11.41
CA LEU A 95 17.17 -4.55 11.94
C LEU A 95 18.47 -5.30 11.58
N SER A 96 18.42 -6.64 11.46
CA SER A 96 19.57 -7.45 11.05
C SER A 96 19.98 -7.26 9.58
N ASP A 97 19.05 -6.81 8.73
CA ASP A 97 19.20 -6.81 7.27
C ASP A 97 19.47 -5.41 6.71
N GLN A 98 19.86 -4.44 7.55
CA GLN A 98 19.97 -3.04 7.12
C GLN A 98 21.14 -2.75 6.16
N SER A 99 22.18 -3.58 6.14
CA SER A 99 23.36 -3.38 5.29
C SER A 99 23.25 -3.98 3.89
N GLU A 100 22.22 -4.79 3.61
CA GLU A 100 22.08 -5.46 2.31
C GLU A 100 21.69 -4.46 1.21
N ILE A 101 22.43 -4.44 0.11
CA ILE A 101 22.07 -3.67 -1.09
C ILE A 101 21.38 -4.60 -2.09
N ARG A 102 20.11 -4.30 -2.37
CA ARG A 102 19.25 -5.06 -3.27
C ARG A 102 19.13 -4.35 -4.61
N THR A 103 19.52 -5.03 -5.68
CA THR A 103 19.56 -4.50 -7.06
C THR A 103 18.57 -5.23 -7.96
N SER A 104 18.34 -4.73 -9.18
CA SER A 104 17.49 -5.40 -10.16
C SER A 104 18.00 -6.81 -10.55
N SER A 105 19.29 -7.09 -10.38
CA SER A 105 19.88 -8.39 -10.68
C SER A 105 19.87 -9.35 -9.48
N SER A 106 20.22 -8.87 -8.29
CA SER A 106 20.22 -9.71 -7.07
C SER A 106 18.80 -10.00 -6.58
N HIS A 107 17.91 -9.03 -6.74
CA HIS A 107 16.53 -9.06 -6.30
C HIS A 107 15.62 -8.54 -7.43
N PRO A 108 15.35 -9.37 -8.46
CA PRO A 108 14.51 -8.99 -9.59
C PRO A 108 13.17 -8.39 -9.17
N LEU A 109 12.62 -7.51 -10.01
CA LEU A 109 11.39 -6.79 -9.68
C LEU A 109 10.25 -7.80 -9.49
N ARG A 110 9.78 -7.91 -8.25
CA ARG A 110 8.66 -8.79 -7.89
C ARG A 110 7.35 -8.16 -8.38
N VAL A 111 6.56 -8.94 -9.10
CA VAL A 111 5.20 -8.59 -9.53
C VAL A 111 4.25 -9.65 -8.99
N ASP A 112 3.45 -9.29 -8.00
CA ASP A 112 2.43 -10.18 -7.42
C ASP A 112 1.17 -10.12 -8.27
N THR A 113 0.75 -11.25 -8.84
CA THR A 113 -0.39 -11.28 -9.76
C THR A 113 -1.69 -11.63 -9.04
N LEU A 114 -2.76 -10.92 -9.39
CA LEU A 114 -4.14 -11.18 -9.01
C LEU A 114 -4.95 -11.56 -10.24
N GLU A 115 -5.76 -12.61 -10.09
CA GLU A 115 -6.81 -12.95 -11.05
C GLU A 115 -7.99 -12.00 -10.86
N ILE A 116 -8.66 -11.66 -11.96
CA ILE A 116 -9.88 -10.85 -11.94
C ILE A 116 -11.06 -11.74 -12.33
N PRO A 117 -12.08 -11.88 -11.46
CA PRO A 117 -13.19 -12.78 -11.74
C PRO A 117 -13.94 -12.44 -13.03
N GLY A 118 -14.23 -13.47 -13.83
CA GLY A 118 -14.87 -13.33 -15.14
C GLY A 118 -13.97 -12.75 -16.23
N CYS A 119 -12.66 -12.59 -15.99
CA CYS A 119 -11.74 -11.96 -16.92
C CYS A 119 -10.45 -12.80 -17.09
N PRO A 120 -9.97 -13.05 -18.32
CA PRO A 120 -8.73 -13.81 -18.55
C PRO A 120 -7.45 -13.02 -18.23
N GLY A 121 -7.54 -11.70 -18.11
CA GLY A 121 -6.41 -10.82 -17.79
C GLY A 121 -6.08 -10.81 -16.29
N LYS A 122 -4.94 -10.20 -15.95
CA LYS A 122 -4.42 -10.17 -14.58
C LYS A 122 -4.00 -8.78 -14.16
N LEU A 123 -4.08 -8.50 -12.86
CA LEU A 123 -3.43 -7.34 -12.25
C LEU A 123 -2.09 -7.76 -11.66
N GLY A 124 -1.03 -6.98 -11.90
CA GLY A 124 0.25 -7.13 -11.24
C GLY A 124 0.46 -6.02 -10.22
N LEU A 125 0.92 -6.35 -9.02
CA LEU A 125 1.22 -5.40 -7.95
C LEU A 125 2.73 -5.36 -7.73
N THR A 126 3.31 -4.17 -7.81
CA THR A 126 4.74 -3.98 -7.57
C THR A 126 5.04 -2.62 -6.93
N PHE A 127 6.27 -2.44 -6.47
CA PHE A 127 6.76 -1.13 -6.03
C PHE A 127 7.39 -0.39 -7.22
N CYS A 128 7.68 0.90 -7.06
CA CYS A 128 8.23 1.75 -8.12
C CYS A 128 9.46 1.14 -8.82
N PRO A 129 9.39 0.87 -10.15
CA PRO A 129 10.54 0.47 -10.95
C PRO A 129 11.69 1.47 -10.82
N GLY A 130 12.93 0.98 -10.77
CA GLY A 130 14.11 1.83 -10.65
C GLY A 130 14.31 2.50 -9.29
N LYS A 131 13.47 2.21 -8.28
CA LYS A 131 13.59 2.85 -6.97
C LYS A 131 14.98 2.67 -6.33
N ARG A 132 15.46 3.76 -5.75
CA ARG A 132 16.67 3.89 -4.94
C ARG A 132 16.31 4.48 -3.59
N SER A 133 16.07 3.62 -2.61
CA SER A 133 15.61 4.04 -1.29
C SER A 133 15.79 2.93 -0.26
N GLN A 134 15.72 3.29 1.03
CA GLN A 134 15.59 2.27 2.07
C GLN A 134 14.34 1.40 1.82
N GLY A 135 14.47 0.10 2.02
CA GLY A 135 13.36 -0.85 2.03
C GLY A 135 12.53 -0.72 3.30
N LEU A 136 11.22 -0.93 3.18
CA LEU A 136 10.32 -0.98 4.35
C LEU A 136 10.68 -2.16 5.29
N TYR A 137 11.10 -3.27 4.70
CA TYR A 137 11.51 -4.50 5.38
C TYR A 137 13.03 -4.69 5.31
N GLY A 138 13.78 -3.62 5.54
CA GLY A 138 15.25 -3.65 5.55
C GLY A 138 15.91 -3.56 4.17
N GLY A 139 17.23 -3.43 4.21
CA GLY A 139 18.10 -3.23 3.07
C GLY A 139 17.93 -1.90 2.33
N LEU A 140 18.88 -1.61 1.46
CA LEU A 140 18.83 -0.50 0.51
C LEU A 140 18.42 -1.04 -0.86
N TRP A 141 17.39 -0.46 -1.46
CA TRP A 141 17.15 -0.66 -2.89
C TRP A 141 18.08 0.24 -3.68
N ASN A 142 18.82 -0.35 -4.62
CA ASN A 142 19.59 0.37 -5.64
C ASN A 142 19.29 -0.26 -7.00
N ARG A 143 18.10 0.06 -7.53
CA ARG A 143 17.58 -0.59 -8.73
C ARG A 143 17.97 0.17 -9.99
N ASP A 144 17.94 -0.57 -11.09
CA ASP A 144 18.12 -0.03 -12.43
C ASP A 144 16.75 0.04 -13.12
N LEU A 145 16.35 1.26 -13.46
CA LEU A 145 15.04 1.52 -14.06
C LEU A 145 14.87 0.79 -15.40
N LYS A 146 15.91 0.77 -16.24
CA LYS A 146 15.85 0.14 -17.56
C LYS A 146 15.67 -1.38 -17.45
N GLN A 147 16.41 -2.03 -16.56
CA GLN A 147 16.26 -3.46 -16.30
C GLN A 147 14.88 -3.80 -15.73
N ASP A 148 14.36 -2.97 -14.83
CA ASP A 148 13.03 -3.17 -14.26
C ASP A 148 11.92 -3.03 -15.33
N LEU A 149 11.99 -2.01 -16.19
CA LEU A 149 11.04 -1.83 -17.29
C LEU A 149 11.13 -2.96 -18.32
N ALA A 150 12.35 -3.38 -18.70
CA ALA A 150 12.55 -4.52 -19.59
C ALA A 150 11.99 -5.83 -19.01
N LEU A 151 12.07 -6.03 -17.69
CA LEU A 151 11.44 -7.16 -17.01
C LEU A 151 9.91 -7.09 -17.09
N LEU A 152 9.30 -5.91 -16.94
CA LEU A 152 7.86 -5.74 -17.07
C LEU A 152 7.39 -6.00 -18.52
N GLU A 153 8.14 -5.53 -19.51
CA GLU A 153 7.90 -5.80 -20.93
C GLU A 153 7.99 -7.31 -21.23
N ALA A 154 9.03 -7.98 -20.74
CA ALA A 154 9.21 -9.42 -20.91
C ALA A 154 8.10 -10.25 -20.24
N LYS A 155 7.46 -9.73 -19.18
CA LYS A 155 6.27 -10.32 -18.56
C LYS A 155 4.98 -10.11 -19.37
N GLY A 156 5.03 -9.38 -20.48
CA GLY A 156 3.86 -9.06 -21.31
C GLY A 156 2.94 -8.02 -20.67
N THR A 157 3.49 -7.12 -19.83
CA THR A 157 2.75 -5.99 -19.28
C THR A 157 2.26 -5.12 -20.43
N ALA A 158 0.94 -4.94 -20.54
CA ALA A 158 0.35 -4.07 -21.54
C ALA A 158 0.27 -2.61 -21.06
N VAL A 159 -0.01 -2.41 -19.77
CA VAL A 159 -0.13 -1.08 -19.15
C VAL A 159 0.60 -1.06 -17.82
N LEU A 160 1.42 -0.02 -17.61
CA LEU A 160 1.95 0.34 -16.31
C LEU A 160 1.15 1.52 -15.73
N ILE A 161 0.49 1.31 -14.59
CA ILE A 161 -0.26 2.34 -13.86
C ILE A 161 0.61 2.85 -12.71
N SER A 162 0.95 4.14 -12.75
CA SER A 162 1.70 4.82 -11.70
C SER A 162 0.77 5.62 -10.81
N LEU A 163 0.74 5.30 -9.52
CA LEU A 163 -0.10 5.98 -8.52
C LEU A 163 0.65 7.05 -7.70
N MET A 164 1.93 7.25 -7.98
CA MET A 164 2.77 8.23 -7.30
C MET A 164 2.54 9.63 -7.85
N GLU A 165 2.64 10.65 -7.00
CA GLU A 165 2.76 12.02 -7.44
C GLU A 165 4.12 12.27 -8.11
N THR A 166 4.17 13.24 -9.03
CA THR A 166 5.36 13.50 -9.85
C THR A 166 6.62 13.77 -9.00
N HIS A 167 6.48 14.49 -7.89
CA HIS A 167 7.60 14.82 -7.01
C HIS A 167 8.21 13.58 -6.33
N GLU A 168 7.42 12.51 -6.13
CA GLU A 168 7.89 11.31 -5.45
C GLU A 168 8.87 10.49 -6.29
N PHE A 169 8.84 10.61 -7.63
CA PHE A 169 9.79 9.90 -8.51
C PHE A 169 11.23 10.30 -8.19
N ALA A 170 11.50 11.61 -8.06
CA ALA A 170 12.82 12.12 -7.70
C ALA A 170 13.25 11.67 -6.29
N LEU A 171 12.32 11.61 -5.34
CA LEU A 171 12.59 11.10 -3.98
C LEU A 171 12.97 9.62 -3.95
N LEU A 172 12.70 8.88 -5.03
CA LEU A 172 13.06 7.48 -5.21
C LEU A 172 14.17 7.28 -6.25
N GLY A 173 14.80 8.32 -6.78
CA GLY A 173 15.79 8.17 -7.86
C GLY A 173 15.22 7.55 -9.15
N ALA A 174 13.92 7.72 -9.38
CA ALA A 174 13.15 7.21 -10.52
C ALA A 174 12.57 8.33 -11.39
N GLU A 175 13.16 9.54 -11.34
CA GLU A 175 12.73 10.74 -12.08
C GLU A 175 12.70 10.55 -13.61
N HIS A 176 13.46 9.59 -14.13
CA HIS A 176 13.50 9.28 -15.56
C HIS A 176 12.36 8.36 -16.02
N LEU A 177 11.55 7.80 -15.10
CA LEU A 177 10.45 6.88 -15.44
C LEU A 177 9.44 7.50 -16.42
N PRO A 178 8.90 8.72 -16.18
CA PRO A 178 7.98 9.34 -17.14
C PRO A 178 8.54 9.45 -18.56
N ALA A 179 9.81 9.86 -18.69
CA ALA A 179 10.46 10.01 -19.99
C ALA A 179 10.66 8.66 -20.69
N MET A 180 11.11 7.64 -19.96
CA MET A 180 11.30 6.29 -20.52
C MET A 180 9.98 5.63 -20.93
N MET A 181 8.90 5.91 -20.21
CA MET A 181 7.59 5.38 -20.55
C MET A 181 6.99 6.02 -21.81
N ALA A 182 7.36 7.27 -22.14
CA ALA A 182 6.91 7.92 -23.38
C ALA A 182 7.42 7.20 -24.65
N ASP A 183 8.58 6.54 -24.56
CA ASP A 183 9.21 5.80 -25.66
C ASP A 183 9.01 4.26 -25.54
N SER A 184 8.26 3.79 -24.54
CA SER A 184 8.04 2.35 -24.30
C SER A 184 6.90 1.80 -25.16
N ALA A 185 6.98 0.50 -25.46
CA ALA A 185 5.88 -0.24 -26.09
C ALA A 185 4.72 -0.52 -25.10
N MET A 186 4.96 -0.39 -23.80
CA MET A 186 3.92 -0.46 -22.77
C MET A 186 3.17 0.86 -22.71
N GLU A 187 1.84 0.80 -22.62
CA GLU A 187 1.07 2.00 -22.32
C GLU A 187 1.36 2.46 -20.88
N TRP A 188 1.44 3.77 -20.68
CA TRP A 188 1.64 4.36 -19.37
C TRP A 188 0.44 5.20 -18.94
N LEU A 189 -0.09 4.90 -17.76
CA LEU A 189 -1.21 5.61 -17.18
C LEU A 189 -0.82 6.19 -15.82
N HIS A 190 -0.67 7.52 -15.76
CA HIS A 190 -0.33 8.23 -14.54
C HIS A 190 -1.58 8.73 -13.81
N LEU A 191 -1.91 8.11 -12.68
CA LEU A 191 -3.08 8.40 -11.86
C LEU A 191 -2.65 8.67 -10.41
N PRO A 192 -2.10 9.86 -10.12
CA PRO A 192 -1.52 10.15 -8.81
C PRO A 192 -2.56 10.10 -7.68
N ILE A 193 -2.16 9.46 -6.58
CA ILE A 193 -2.82 9.47 -5.28
C ILE A 193 -1.79 9.94 -4.26
N GLU A 194 -2.12 10.95 -3.47
CA GLU A 194 -1.27 11.44 -2.37
C GLU A 194 -0.81 10.29 -1.45
N ASP A 195 0.44 10.34 -0.97
CA ASP A 195 0.99 9.25 -0.15
C ASP A 195 0.14 8.98 1.10
N MET A 196 0.01 7.71 1.46
CA MET A 196 -0.82 7.23 2.59
C MET A 196 -2.32 7.58 2.53
N SER A 197 -2.80 8.20 1.45
CA SER A 197 -4.17 8.70 1.31
C SER A 197 -5.05 7.83 0.41
N THR A 198 -6.27 8.30 0.15
CA THR A 198 -7.27 7.67 -0.73
C THR A 198 -7.47 8.49 -2.01
N PRO A 199 -7.97 7.89 -3.11
CA PRO A 199 -8.23 8.61 -4.36
C PRO A 199 -9.07 9.89 -4.20
N SER A 200 -8.68 10.93 -4.94
CA SER A 200 -9.41 12.20 -5.05
C SER A 200 -10.53 12.13 -6.11
N LYS A 201 -11.35 13.18 -6.19
CA LYS A 201 -12.34 13.32 -7.27
C LYS A 201 -11.69 13.41 -8.66
N ASP A 202 -10.54 14.06 -8.75
CA ASP A 202 -9.80 14.17 -10.02
C ASP A 202 -9.24 12.82 -10.45
N PHE A 203 -8.79 12.00 -9.49
CA PHE A 203 -8.45 10.60 -9.76
C PHE A 203 -9.68 9.86 -10.31
N ASP A 204 -10.83 9.97 -9.66
CA ASP A 204 -12.06 9.28 -10.06
C ASP A 204 -12.49 9.65 -11.49
N ALA A 205 -12.42 10.94 -11.85
CA ALA A 205 -12.74 11.41 -13.20
C ALA A 205 -11.78 10.83 -14.24
N LYS A 206 -10.46 10.86 -14.00
CA LYS A 206 -9.47 10.28 -14.90
C LYS A 206 -9.60 8.76 -15.00
N TRP A 207 -9.88 8.09 -13.89
CA TRP A 207 -10.10 6.65 -13.89
C TRP A 207 -11.31 6.28 -14.73
N LEU A 208 -12.43 6.98 -14.56
CA LEU A 208 -13.65 6.75 -15.33
C LEU A 208 -13.43 6.86 -16.85
N GLN A 209 -12.57 7.79 -17.28
CA GLN A 209 -12.19 7.96 -18.69
C GLN A 209 -11.32 6.81 -19.22
N ASN A 210 -10.40 6.27 -18.42
CA ASN A 210 -9.44 5.26 -18.86
C ASN A 210 -9.93 3.81 -18.62
N ARG A 211 -10.84 3.61 -17.67
CA ARG A 211 -11.46 2.35 -17.27
C ARG A 211 -11.90 1.46 -18.45
N PRO A 212 -12.61 1.96 -19.47
CA PRO A 212 -13.07 1.13 -20.58
C PRO A 212 -11.93 0.47 -21.36
N GLN A 213 -10.83 1.20 -21.59
CA GLN A 213 -9.65 0.66 -22.26
C GLN A 213 -8.96 -0.40 -21.41
N ILE A 214 -8.79 -0.14 -20.11
CA ILE A 214 -8.20 -1.12 -19.19
C ILE A 214 -9.04 -2.40 -19.14
N ARG A 215 -10.38 -2.29 -19.04
CA ARG A 215 -11.28 -3.45 -19.08
C ARG A 215 -11.18 -4.22 -20.39
N LYS A 216 -11.07 -3.53 -21.53
CA LYS A 216 -10.86 -4.17 -22.84
C LYS A 216 -9.56 -4.98 -22.86
N LEU A 217 -8.45 -4.41 -22.38
CA LEU A 217 -7.16 -5.10 -22.35
C LEU A 217 -7.19 -6.32 -21.41
N LEU A 218 -7.81 -6.17 -20.24
CA LEU A 218 -8.01 -7.28 -19.31
C LEU A 218 -8.84 -8.40 -19.97
N ASN A 219 -9.94 -8.07 -20.66
CA ASN A 219 -10.75 -9.06 -21.39
C ASN A 219 -9.99 -9.77 -22.53
N GLN A 220 -8.93 -9.15 -23.04
CA GLN A 220 -8.01 -9.75 -24.02
C GLN A 220 -6.89 -10.60 -23.38
N GLY A 221 -6.95 -10.84 -22.07
CA GLY A 221 -5.95 -11.63 -21.36
C GLY A 221 -4.65 -10.89 -21.04
N LYS A 222 -4.65 -9.55 -21.12
CA LYS A 222 -3.44 -8.74 -20.89
C LYS A 222 -3.13 -8.59 -19.41
N LEU A 223 -1.84 -8.38 -19.12
CA LEU A 223 -1.35 -8.03 -17.79
C LEU A 223 -1.33 -6.51 -17.61
N ILE A 224 -1.94 -6.01 -16.55
CA ILE A 224 -1.94 -4.60 -16.15
C ILE A 224 -1.18 -4.49 -14.83
N VAL A 225 -0.06 -3.76 -14.79
CA VAL A 225 0.77 -3.63 -13.59
C VAL A 225 0.51 -2.29 -12.91
N ILE A 226 0.29 -2.31 -11.60
CA ILE A 226 0.03 -1.14 -10.76
C ILE A 226 1.19 -0.97 -9.79
N HIS A 227 1.69 0.26 -9.65
CA HIS A 227 2.69 0.57 -8.64
C HIS A 227 2.45 1.90 -7.92
N CYS A 228 2.99 1.98 -6.72
CA CYS A 228 3.20 3.22 -5.97
C CYS A 228 4.63 3.23 -5.43
N ARG A 229 4.92 3.96 -4.35
CA ARG A 229 6.23 3.94 -3.68
C ARG A 229 6.63 2.54 -3.18
N GLY A 230 5.75 1.89 -2.41
CA GLY A 230 6.01 0.59 -1.76
C GLY A 230 5.28 -0.61 -2.38
N GLY A 231 4.35 -0.35 -3.29
CA GLY A 231 3.47 -1.38 -3.86
C GLY A 231 2.47 -1.96 -2.86
N LEU A 232 2.23 -1.34 -1.70
CA LEU A 232 1.39 -1.90 -0.63
C LEU A 232 0.10 -1.11 -0.45
N GLY A 233 0.18 0.16 0.00
CA GLY A 233 -0.99 0.98 0.30
C GLY A 233 -1.83 1.35 -0.92
N ARG A 234 -1.43 2.41 -1.64
CA ARG A 234 -2.13 2.91 -2.84
C ARG A 234 -2.35 1.83 -3.90
N THR A 235 -1.32 1.01 -4.15
CA THR A 235 -1.38 -0.13 -5.07
C THR A 235 -2.43 -1.16 -4.66
N GLY A 236 -2.44 -1.57 -3.39
CA GLY A 236 -3.42 -2.53 -2.87
C GLY A 236 -4.83 -1.97 -2.89
N LEU A 237 -5.01 -0.70 -2.47
CA LEU A 237 -6.30 -0.01 -2.54
C LEU A 237 -6.85 -0.03 -3.95
N PHE A 238 -6.04 0.36 -4.94
CA PHE A 238 -6.52 0.49 -6.30
C PHE A 238 -6.78 -0.87 -6.95
N ALA A 239 -5.96 -1.88 -6.66
CA ALA A 239 -6.22 -3.25 -7.07
C ALA A 239 -7.54 -3.77 -6.48
N ALA A 240 -7.80 -3.53 -5.18
CA ALA A 240 -9.04 -3.94 -4.53
C ALA A 240 -10.26 -3.25 -5.17
N ARG A 241 -10.16 -1.94 -5.45
CA ARG A 241 -11.19 -1.21 -6.19
C ARG A 241 -11.50 -1.86 -7.54
N ILE A 242 -10.50 -2.20 -8.33
CA ILE A 242 -10.71 -2.83 -9.65
C ILE A 242 -11.43 -4.18 -9.50
N LEU A 243 -11.07 -4.99 -8.49
CA LEU A 243 -11.76 -6.24 -8.21
C LEU A 243 -13.24 -6.01 -7.84
N VAL A 244 -13.53 -4.99 -7.02
CA VAL A 244 -14.91 -4.65 -6.68
C VAL A 244 -15.69 -4.16 -7.90
N GLU A 245 -15.09 -3.32 -8.73
CA GLU A 245 -15.68 -2.88 -10.01
C GLU A 245 -15.90 -4.06 -10.98
N ALA A 246 -15.14 -5.15 -10.84
CA ALA A 246 -15.35 -6.42 -11.55
C ALA A 246 -16.43 -7.33 -10.91
N GLY A 247 -17.10 -6.88 -9.85
CA GLY A 247 -18.23 -7.56 -9.21
C GLY A 247 -17.90 -8.30 -7.92
N LEU A 248 -16.69 -8.18 -7.37
CA LEU A 248 -16.36 -8.82 -6.09
C LEU A 248 -16.95 -8.05 -4.91
N PRO A 249 -17.46 -8.76 -3.88
CA PRO A 249 -17.78 -8.13 -2.61
C PRO A 249 -16.53 -7.39 -2.06
N PRO A 250 -16.67 -6.15 -1.55
CA PRO A 250 -15.55 -5.37 -1.05
C PRO A 250 -14.65 -6.11 -0.04
N THR A 251 -15.25 -6.85 0.88
CA THR A 251 -14.52 -7.64 1.89
C THR A 251 -13.67 -8.74 1.27
N GLU A 252 -14.18 -9.42 0.23
CA GLU A 252 -13.43 -10.45 -0.48
C GLU A 252 -12.34 -9.84 -1.36
N ALA A 253 -12.58 -8.69 -1.99
CA ALA A 253 -11.55 -7.98 -2.75
C ALA A 253 -10.34 -7.58 -1.88
N VAL A 254 -10.59 -7.02 -0.69
CA VAL A 254 -9.53 -6.71 0.30
C VAL A 254 -8.75 -7.96 0.67
N LYS A 255 -9.45 -9.07 0.95
CA LYS A 255 -8.85 -10.35 1.31
C LYS A 255 -7.98 -10.91 0.17
N GLN A 256 -8.47 -10.94 -1.06
CA GLN A 256 -7.73 -11.43 -2.23
C GLN A 256 -6.44 -10.62 -2.46
N VAL A 257 -6.52 -9.29 -2.36
CA VAL A 257 -5.33 -8.42 -2.48
C VAL A 257 -4.31 -8.73 -1.39
N ARG A 258 -4.74 -8.91 -0.13
CA ARG A 258 -3.84 -9.26 0.99
C ARG A 258 -3.25 -10.67 0.86
N LEU A 259 -3.97 -11.61 0.27
CA LEU A 259 -3.46 -12.96 -0.03
C LEU A 259 -2.36 -12.93 -1.09
N ALA A 260 -2.55 -12.17 -2.18
CA ALA A 260 -1.52 -12.03 -3.20
C ALA A 260 -0.32 -11.20 -2.71
N ARG A 261 -0.58 -10.18 -1.90
CA ARG A 261 0.45 -9.28 -1.37
C ARG A 261 0.17 -8.95 0.09
N ALA A 262 0.87 -9.65 0.97
CA ALA A 262 0.79 -9.44 2.41
C ALA A 262 1.01 -7.95 2.77
N ASN A 263 0.24 -7.45 3.73
CA ASN A 263 0.23 -6.06 4.20
C ASN A 263 -0.21 -5.00 3.16
N ALA A 264 -0.74 -5.42 2.00
CA ALA A 264 -1.39 -4.48 1.08
C ALA A 264 -2.66 -3.87 1.70
N ILE A 265 -3.02 -2.68 1.21
CA ILE A 265 -4.04 -1.79 1.81
C ILE A 265 -3.57 -1.39 3.20
N GLU A 266 -2.73 -0.36 3.22
CA GLU A 266 -1.76 -0.09 4.27
C GLU A 266 -2.37 0.69 5.44
N THR A 267 -3.36 1.54 5.18
CA THR A 267 -4.03 2.34 6.21
C THR A 267 -5.49 1.94 6.35
N PHE A 268 -6.05 2.14 7.54
CA PHE A 268 -7.48 1.90 7.77
C PHE A 268 -8.37 2.75 6.85
N GLY A 269 -8.03 4.02 6.60
CA GLY A 269 -8.76 4.86 5.66
C GLY A 269 -8.77 4.32 4.23
N GLN A 270 -7.73 3.58 3.82
CA GLN A 270 -7.71 2.89 2.52
C GLN A 270 -8.64 1.67 2.51
N GLU A 271 -8.68 0.92 3.61
CA GLU A 271 -9.60 -0.21 3.78
C GLU A 271 -11.06 0.28 3.80
N GLU A 272 -11.36 1.31 4.61
CA GLU A 272 -12.68 1.96 4.66
C GLU A 272 -13.11 2.48 3.30
N TYR A 273 -12.19 3.07 2.53
CA TYR A 273 -12.47 3.56 1.19
C TYR A 273 -13.02 2.44 0.28
N VAL A 274 -12.42 1.25 0.34
CA VAL A 274 -12.88 0.07 -0.42
C VAL A 274 -14.22 -0.44 0.12
N LEU A 275 -14.37 -0.52 1.45
CA LEU A 275 -15.53 -1.15 2.09
C LEU A 275 -16.81 -0.30 2.08
N LYS A 276 -16.69 1.03 2.17
CA LYS A 276 -17.86 1.93 2.37
C LYS A 276 -18.44 2.51 1.08
N ARG A 277 -17.71 2.50 -0.04
CA ARG A 277 -18.23 3.09 -1.29
C ARG A 277 -19.23 2.15 -1.95
N THR A 278 -20.33 2.71 -2.42
CA THR A 278 -21.15 2.08 -3.46
C THR A 278 -20.38 2.17 -4.77
N TRP A 279 -19.79 1.06 -5.16
CA TRP A 279 -19.13 0.91 -6.45
C TRP A 279 -20.21 0.63 -7.48
N GLU A 280 -20.38 1.53 -8.45
CA GLU A 280 -21.28 1.28 -9.57
C GLU A 280 -20.73 0.09 -10.39
N ALA A 281 -21.40 -1.05 -10.27
CA ALA A 281 -21.13 -2.22 -11.11
C ALA A 281 -21.74 -1.96 -12.50
N HIS A 282 -20.89 -1.64 -13.47
CA HIS A 282 -21.27 -1.52 -14.88
C HIS A 282 -20.21 -2.21 -15.75
#